data_AF-A0A1H4YRM9-F1
#
_entry.id   AF-A0A1H4YRM9-F1
#
_cell.length_a   1.000
_cell.length_b   1.000
_cell.length_c   1.000
_cell.angle_alpha   90.00
_cell.angle_beta   90.00
_cell.angle_gamma   90.00
#
_symmetry.space_group_name_H-M   'P 1'
#
loop_
_entity.id
_entity.type
_entity.pdbx_description
1 polymer ?
#
loop_
_entity_poly.entity_id
_entity_poly.type
_entity_poly.pdbx_seq_one_letter_code
_entity_poly.pdbx_strand_id
1 'polypeptide(L)'
;MTDPMAGLHERGRETFAGLVDGGEARLDALFATVPALGELAVGTVYGHLHERPALDARTREAATLAAIVAAGMAGPPLSVHLRTGLAAGLAPAEVCEVVVQTAAFAGFPRAVSAADQLNRLFEGHGLPIPPPPSPREVVLAHLAAAEGEVAGVLAEFPRTEVQATGPGRVLVACFAAGDGEADDAVPGAVLHCAVDGADVTSTTVFRAR
;
A
#
# COMPACT_ATOMS: atom_id res chain seq x y z
N MET A 1 -38.86 -7.22 -1.11
CA MET A 1 -37.78 -6.22 -1.11
C MET A 1 -36.55 -6.96 -0.63
N THR A 2 -35.50 -7.08 -1.44
CA THR A 2 -34.26 -7.76 -1.02
C THR A 2 -33.64 -6.98 0.12
N ASP A 3 -33.21 -7.66 1.19
CA ASP A 3 -32.51 -7.03 2.31
C ASP A 3 -31.18 -6.42 1.82
N PRO A 4 -30.99 -5.09 1.87
CA PRO A 4 -29.76 -4.47 1.41
C PRO A 4 -28.52 -4.95 2.16
N MET A 5 -28.65 -5.32 3.44
CA MET A 5 -27.52 -5.80 4.24
C MET A 5 -27.07 -7.19 3.80
N ALA A 6 -27.99 -8.09 3.49
CA ALA A 6 -27.66 -9.40 2.95
C ALA A 6 -26.83 -9.30 1.66
N GLY A 7 -27.23 -8.42 0.73
CA GLY A 7 -26.48 -8.21 -0.52
C GLY A 7 -25.10 -7.57 -0.31
N LEU A 8 -24.97 -6.68 0.68
CA LEU A 8 -23.67 -6.13 1.08
C LEU A 8 -22.78 -7.22 1.69
N HIS A 9 -23.33 -8.06 2.55
CA HIS A 9 -22.60 -9.14 3.20
C HIS A 9 -22.07 -10.15 2.18
N GLU A 10 -22.89 -10.58 1.22
CA GLU A 10 -22.49 -11.48 0.12
C GLU A 10 -21.29 -10.93 -0.66
N ARG A 11 -21.41 -9.71 -1.20
CA ARG A 11 -20.29 -9.03 -1.88
C ARG A 11 -19.07 -8.88 -0.99
N GLY A 12 -19.27 -8.53 0.28
CA GLY A 12 -18.18 -8.36 1.23
C GLY A 12 -17.41 -9.66 1.48
N ARG A 13 -18.10 -10.80 1.50
CA ARG A 13 -17.42 -12.09 1.62
C ARG A 13 -16.64 -12.44 0.35
N GLU A 14 -17.20 -12.20 -0.83
CA GLU A 14 -16.51 -12.40 -2.11
C GLU A 14 -15.22 -11.55 -2.19
N THR A 15 -15.34 -10.26 -1.86
CA THR A 15 -14.19 -9.34 -1.78
C THR A 15 -13.14 -9.87 -0.81
N PHE A 16 -13.54 -10.26 0.41
CA PHE A 16 -12.58 -10.76 1.40
C PHE A 16 -11.91 -12.07 0.98
N ALA A 17 -12.66 -12.98 0.35
CA ALA A 17 -12.14 -14.25 -0.17
C ALA A 17 -11.10 -14.03 -1.27
N GLY A 18 -11.26 -12.99 -2.09
CA GLY A 18 -10.26 -12.58 -3.08
C GLY A 18 -8.99 -11.96 -2.49
N LEU A 19 -9.04 -11.46 -1.25
CA LEU A 19 -7.92 -10.82 -0.56
C LEU A 19 -7.13 -11.77 0.36
N VAL A 20 -7.79 -12.79 0.89
CA VAL A 20 -7.25 -13.66 1.93
C VAL A 20 -7.49 -15.13 1.57
N ASP A 21 -6.42 -15.90 1.43
CA ASP A 21 -6.50 -17.35 1.25
C ASP A 21 -7.31 -18.01 2.38
N GLY A 22 -8.32 -18.78 2.00
CA GLY A 22 -9.28 -19.38 2.94
C GLY A 22 -10.17 -18.36 3.65
N GLY A 23 -10.34 -17.17 3.09
CA GLY A 23 -11.03 -16.03 3.70
C GLY A 23 -12.45 -16.35 4.14
N GLU A 24 -13.20 -17.08 3.32
CA GLU A 24 -14.56 -17.52 3.65
C GLU A 24 -14.63 -18.32 4.95
N ALA A 25 -13.87 -19.42 5.02
CA ALA A 25 -13.81 -20.26 6.21
C ALA A 25 -13.31 -19.49 7.45
N ARG A 26 -12.42 -18.51 7.24
CA ARG A 26 -11.95 -17.62 8.30
C ARG A 26 -13.04 -16.70 8.82
N LEU A 27 -13.86 -16.12 7.94
CA LEU A 27 -15.01 -15.29 8.34
C LEU A 27 -16.05 -16.13 9.10
N ASP A 28 -16.34 -17.32 8.59
CA ASP A 28 -17.30 -18.24 9.20
C ASP A 28 -16.84 -18.62 10.61
N ALA A 29 -15.57 -18.97 10.79
CA ALA A 29 -15.00 -19.29 12.10
C ALA A 29 -14.95 -18.07 13.05
N LEU A 30 -14.61 -16.88 12.53
CA LEU A 30 -14.49 -15.65 13.33
C LEU A 30 -15.84 -15.19 13.88
N PHE A 31 -16.90 -15.28 13.08
CA PHE A 31 -18.23 -14.78 13.44
C PHE A 31 -19.22 -15.87 13.87
N ALA A 32 -18.80 -17.13 13.99
CA ALA A 32 -19.66 -18.26 14.37
C ALA A 32 -20.52 -18.00 15.62
N THR A 33 -19.96 -17.35 16.64
CA THR A 33 -20.67 -17.03 17.89
C THR A 33 -21.56 -15.79 17.79
N VAL A 34 -21.25 -14.86 16.87
CA VAL A 34 -21.89 -13.54 16.74
C VAL A 34 -22.16 -13.20 15.25
N PRO A 35 -22.99 -13.99 14.53
CA PRO A 35 -23.13 -13.88 13.08
C PRO A 35 -23.63 -12.50 12.61
N ALA A 36 -24.50 -11.85 13.38
CA ALA A 36 -24.98 -10.49 13.07
C ALA A 36 -23.84 -9.45 13.02
N LEU A 37 -22.77 -9.64 13.79
CA LEU A 37 -21.58 -8.79 13.69
C LEU A 37 -20.84 -9.04 12.37
N GLY A 38 -20.78 -10.27 11.90
CA GLY A 38 -20.21 -10.62 10.60
C GLY A 38 -20.95 -9.94 9.45
N GLU A 39 -22.28 -10.01 9.45
CA GLU A 39 -23.13 -9.34 8.46
C GLU A 39 -22.84 -7.83 8.39
N LEU A 40 -22.80 -7.17 9.55
CA LEU A 40 -22.52 -5.74 9.64
C LEU A 40 -21.07 -5.40 9.25
N ALA A 41 -20.09 -6.09 9.85
CA ALA A 41 -18.68 -5.77 9.66
C ALA A 41 -18.22 -6.10 8.23
N VAL A 42 -18.52 -7.29 7.73
CA VAL A 42 -18.11 -7.73 6.39
C VAL A 42 -18.87 -6.96 5.32
N GLY A 43 -20.18 -6.79 5.49
CA GLY A 43 -21.01 -6.03 4.55
C GLY A 43 -20.61 -4.56 4.47
N THR A 44 -20.34 -3.92 5.62
CA THR A 44 -19.92 -2.52 5.63
C THR A 44 -18.50 -2.36 5.10
N VAL A 45 -17.54 -3.13 5.62
CA VAL A 45 -16.13 -2.91 5.29
C VAL A 45 -15.81 -3.40 3.87
N TYR A 46 -16.11 -4.65 3.57
CA TYR A 46 -15.70 -5.29 2.31
C TYR A 46 -16.78 -5.19 1.23
N GLY A 47 -18.06 -5.10 1.61
CA GLY A 47 -19.18 -4.97 0.65
C GLY A 47 -19.54 -3.53 0.27
N HIS A 48 -19.07 -2.53 1.02
CA HIS A 48 -19.33 -1.11 0.74
C HIS A 48 -18.07 -0.25 0.73
N LEU A 49 -17.32 -0.21 1.83
CA LEU A 49 -16.21 0.74 1.97
C LEU A 49 -15.05 0.44 1.01
N HIS A 50 -14.77 -0.83 0.72
CA HIS A 50 -13.72 -1.24 -0.21
C HIS A 50 -13.97 -0.79 -1.65
N GLU A 51 -15.22 -0.76 -2.11
CA GLU A 51 -15.59 -0.41 -3.49
C GLU A 51 -15.60 1.10 -3.76
N ARG A 52 -15.45 1.94 -2.73
CA ARG A 52 -15.52 3.41 -2.88
C ARG A 52 -14.33 3.92 -3.70
N PRO A 53 -14.53 4.64 -4.82
CA PRO A 53 -13.47 4.92 -5.78
C PRO A 53 -12.48 6.02 -5.38
N ALA A 54 -12.73 6.72 -4.27
CA ALA A 54 -11.95 7.91 -3.90
C ALA A 54 -10.49 7.61 -3.52
N LEU A 55 -10.19 6.38 -3.08
CA LEU A 55 -8.83 5.93 -2.77
C LEU A 55 -8.57 4.60 -3.46
N ASP A 56 -7.36 4.42 -3.99
CA ASP A 56 -6.90 3.11 -4.42
C ASP A 56 -6.74 2.14 -3.23
N ALA A 57 -6.58 0.85 -3.53
CA ALA A 57 -6.48 -0.18 -2.50
C ALA A 57 -5.25 0.01 -1.59
N ARG A 58 -4.09 0.42 -2.14
CA ARG A 58 -2.85 0.64 -1.39
C ARG A 58 -3.03 1.74 -0.35
N THR A 59 -3.55 2.88 -0.77
CA THR A 59 -3.76 4.06 0.07
C THR A 59 -4.80 3.78 1.14
N ARG A 60 -5.87 3.06 0.78
CA ARG A 60 -6.89 2.64 1.74
C ARG A 60 -6.31 1.74 2.83
N GLU A 61 -5.49 0.76 2.47
CA GLU A 61 -4.85 -0.14 3.44
C GLU A 61 -3.83 0.58 4.33
N ALA A 62 -3.04 1.49 3.76
CA ALA A 62 -2.13 2.34 4.55
C ALA A 62 -2.90 3.18 5.58
N ALA A 63 -4.03 3.78 5.19
CA ALA A 63 -4.88 4.54 6.10
C ALA A 63 -5.51 3.65 7.20
N THR A 64 -5.98 2.46 6.84
CA THR A 64 -6.53 1.49 7.79
C THR A 64 -5.47 1.00 8.79
N LEU A 65 -4.25 0.68 8.32
CA LEU A 65 -3.12 0.31 9.18
C LEU A 65 -2.79 1.43 10.17
N ALA A 66 -2.72 2.69 9.70
CA ALA A 66 -2.51 3.84 10.57
C ALA A 66 -3.59 3.95 11.66
N ALA A 67 -4.87 3.80 11.28
CA ALA A 67 -5.99 3.82 12.21
C ALA A 67 -5.94 2.68 13.24
N ILE A 68 -5.57 1.47 12.82
CA ILE A 68 -5.41 0.29 13.70
C ILE A 68 -4.32 0.52 14.73
N VAL A 69 -3.16 1.01 14.29
CA VAL A 69 -2.04 1.33 15.18
C VAL A 69 -2.41 2.47 16.12
N ALA A 70 -3.04 3.52 15.60
CA ALA A 70 -3.49 4.66 16.40
C ALA A 70 -4.52 4.25 17.46
N ALA A 71 -5.37 3.26 17.19
CA ALA A 71 -6.33 2.71 18.15
C ALA A 71 -5.71 1.71 19.14
N GLY A 72 -4.43 1.35 19.00
CA GLY A 72 -3.77 0.34 19.82
C GLY A 72 -4.23 -1.09 19.53
N MET A 73 -4.80 -1.35 18.35
CA MET A 73 -5.36 -2.65 17.95
C MET A 73 -4.30 -3.56 17.31
N ALA A 74 -3.13 -3.69 17.97
CA ALA A 74 -1.99 -4.48 17.48
C ALA A 74 -2.23 -6.02 17.47
N GLY A 75 -3.46 -6.48 17.69
CA GLY A 75 -3.83 -7.89 17.67
C GLY A 75 -4.30 -8.37 16.30
N PRO A 76 -5.42 -9.12 16.21
CA PRO A 76 -5.95 -9.65 14.96
C PRO A 76 -6.15 -8.63 13.82
N PRO A 77 -6.60 -7.38 14.05
CA PRO A 77 -6.77 -6.40 12.98
C PRO A 77 -5.46 -6.09 12.26
N LEU A 78 -4.36 -5.87 12.98
CA LEU A 78 -3.05 -5.60 12.40
C LEU A 78 -2.56 -6.79 11.54
N SER A 79 -2.81 -8.02 11.98
CA SER A 79 -2.47 -9.22 11.21
C SER A 79 -3.23 -9.32 9.90
N VAL A 80 -4.54 -9.04 9.91
CA VAL A 80 -5.37 -9.08 8.69
C VAL A 80 -4.91 -8.00 7.72
N HIS A 81 -4.73 -6.77 8.20
CA HIS A 81 -4.40 -5.62 7.34
C HIS A 81 -2.93 -5.57 6.89
N LEU A 82 -2.02 -6.27 7.57
CA LEU A 82 -0.72 -6.57 6.97
C LEU A 82 -0.91 -7.41 5.70
N ARG A 83 -1.67 -8.50 5.77
CA ARG A 83 -1.88 -9.40 4.63
C ARG A 83 -2.60 -8.72 3.49
N THR A 84 -3.74 -8.08 3.76
CA THR A 84 -4.50 -7.39 2.71
C THR A 84 -3.75 -6.18 2.16
N GLY A 85 -2.96 -5.48 2.99
CA GLY A 85 -2.06 -4.41 2.56
C GLY A 85 -0.99 -4.89 1.57
N LEU A 86 -0.32 -6.01 1.86
CA LEU A 86 0.66 -6.62 0.96
C LEU A 86 -0.01 -7.07 -0.36
N ALA A 87 -1.20 -7.67 -0.28
CA ALA A 87 -1.98 -8.08 -1.46
C ALA A 87 -2.46 -6.88 -2.30
N ALA A 88 -2.80 -5.76 -1.65
CA ALA A 88 -3.09 -4.48 -2.30
C ALA A 88 -1.84 -3.83 -2.91
N GLY A 89 -0.66 -4.35 -2.58
CA GLY A 89 0.62 -4.03 -3.19
C GLY A 89 1.60 -3.31 -2.28
N LEU A 90 1.23 -2.92 -1.05
CA LEU A 90 2.17 -2.27 -0.13
C LEU A 90 3.43 -3.13 0.02
N ALA A 91 4.59 -2.51 -0.06
CA ALA A 91 5.84 -3.14 0.28
C ALA A 91 5.96 -3.24 1.82
N PRO A 92 6.67 -4.25 2.35
CA PRO A 92 6.87 -4.39 3.80
C PRO A 92 7.43 -3.13 4.46
N ALA A 93 8.36 -2.42 3.81
CA ALA A 93 8.89 -1.14 4.31
C ALA A 93 7.85 -0.02 4.36
N GLU A 94 6.89 0.03 3.43
CA GLU A 94 5.80 1.00 3.46
C GLU A 94 4.88 0.76 4.67
N VAL A 95 4.64 -0.51 5.03
CA VAL A 95 3.90 -0.86 6.25
C VAL A 95 4.65 -0.39 7.50
N CYS A 96 5.97 -0.62 7.57
CA CYS A 96 6.80 -0.12 8.66
C CYS A 96 6.75 1.42 8.75
N GLU A 97 6.81 2.11 7.62
CA GLU A 97 6.76 3.58 7.58
C GLU A 97 5.41 4.12 8.08
N VAL A 98 4.29 3.46 7.77
CA VAL A 98 2.98 3.82 8.34
C VAL A 98 3.00 3.79 9.87
N VAL A 99 3.67 2.81 10.48
CA VAL A 99 3.83 2.74 11.95
C VAL A 99 4.66 3.92 12.47
N VAL A 100 5.75 4.27 11.77
CA VAL A 100 6.61 5.41 12.12
C VAL A 100 5.81 6.72 12.07
N GLN A 101 5.10 6.97 10.98
CA GLN A 101 4.25 8.16 10.83
C GLN A 101 3.17 8.22 11.92
N THR A 102 2.57 7.08 12.24
CA THR A 102 1.52 7.01 13.29
C THR A 102 2.09 7.32 14.68
N ALA A 103 3.36 6.98 14.96
CA ALA A 103 3.98 7.25 16.25
C ALA A 103 3.99 8.75 16.61
N ALA A 104 4.17 9.62 15.61
CA ALA A 104 4.20 11.06 15.80
C ALA A 104 2.86 11.63 16.30
N PHE A 105 1.73 11.06 15.88
CA PHE A 105 0.39 11.58 16.17
C PHE A 105 -0.38 10.78 17.22
N ALA A 106 -0.09 9.48 17.35
CA ALA A 106 -0.78 8.58 18.30
C ALA A 106 0.11 8.14 19.48
N GLY A 107 1.38 8.55 19.49
CA GLY A 107 2.34 8.28 20.56
C GLY A 107 3.15 6.99 20.36
N PHE A 108 4.43 7.05 20.76
CA PHE A 108 5.38 5.94 20.66
C PHE A 108 4.93 4.62 21.32
N PRO A 109 4.24 4.59 22.48
CA PRO A 109 3.86 3.31 23.09
C PRO A 109 2.98 2.42 22.18
N ARG A 110 2.06 3.02 21.42
CA ARG A 110 1.22 2.29 20.46
C ARG A 110 2.02 1.79 19.26
N ALA A 111 2.92 2.62 18.74
CA ALA A 111 3.81 2.24 17.66
C ALA A 111 4.78 1.12 18.06
N VAL A 112 5.34 1.15 19.28
CA VAL A 112 6.20 0.09 19.82
C VAL A 112 5.43 -1.23 19.95
N SER A 113 4.19 -1.20 20.44
CA SER A 113 3.35 -2.41 20.50
C SER A 113 3.04 -2.97 19.12
N ALA A 114 2.81 -2.11 18.12
CA ALA A 114 2.63 -2.54 16.74
C ALA A 114 3.92 -3.12 16.15
N ALA A 115 5.08 -2.52 16.41
CA ALA A 115 6.38 -3.00 15.94
C ALA A 115 6.71 -4.40 16.50
N ASP A 116 6.46 -4.64 17.79
CA ASP A 116 6.63 -5.96 18.39
C ASP A 116 5.73 -7.02 17.74
N GLN A 117 4.47 -6.67 17.44
CA GLN A 117 3.60 -7.57 16.69
C GLN A 117 4.08 -7.78 15.25
N LEU A 118 4.55 -6.73 14.57
CA LEU A 118 5.04 -6.84 13.20
C LEU A 118 6.25 -7.78 13.11
N ASN A 119 7.14 -7.81 14.11
CA ASN A 119 8.23 -8.81 14.14
C ASN A 119 7.70 -10.24 14.02
N ARG A 120 6.70 -10.60 14.84
CA ARG A 120 6.06 -11.93 14.80
C ARG A 120 5.36 -12.19 13.48
N LEU A 121 4.68 -11.18 12.94
CA LEU A 121 3.95 -11.32 11.69
C LEU A 121 4.89 -11.46 10.49
N PHE A 122 5.99 -10.72 10.45
CA PHE A 122 6.99 -10.80 9.39
C PHE A 122 7.65 -12.17 9.40
N GLU A 123 8.07 -12.66 10.57
CA GLU A 123 8.60 -14.02 10.73
C GLU A 123 7.60 -15.08 10.23
N GLY A 124 6.33 -14.98 10.65
CA GLY A 124 5.28 -15.92 10.24
C GLY A 124 4.93 -15.89 8.75
N HIS A 125 5.23 -14.80 8.04
CA HIS A 125 5.03 -14.68 6.59
C HIS A 125 6.34 -14.86 5.79
N GLY A 126 7.46 -15.17 6.45
CA GLY A 126 8.77 -15.30 5.80
C GLY A 126 9.30 -13.99 5.20
N LEU A 127 8.88 -12.84 5.74
CA LEU A 127 9.35 -11.52 5.30
C LEU A 127 10.70 -11.18 5.95
N PRO A 128 11.60 -10.48 5.25
CA PRO A 128 12.88 -10.02 5.81
C PRO A 128 12.67 -9.03 6.97
N ILE A 129 13.50 -9.14 8.02
CA ILE A 129 13.51 -8.26 9.19
C ILE A 129 14.93 -7.71 9.40
N PRO A 130 15.18 -6.39 9.25
CA PRO A 130 14.25 -5.40 8.71
C PRO A 130 13.96 -5.67 7.21
N PRO A 131 12.85 -5.15 6.68
CA PRO A 131 12.60 -5.22 5.25
C PRO A 131 13.62 -4.38 4.46
N PRO A 132 13.84 -4.68 3.16
CA PRO A 132 14.61 -3.80 2.29
C PRO A 132 13.94 -2.43 2.17
N PRO A 133 14.65 -1.38 1.71
CA PRO A 133 14.05 -0.07 1.48
C PRO A 133 12.81 -0.13 0.60
N SER A 134 11.89 0.82 0.76
CA SER A 134 10.70 0.86 -0.08
C SER A 134 11.07 1.04 -1.56
N PRO A 135 10.24 0.54 -2.51
CA PRO A 135 10.51 0.72 -3.94
C PRO A 135 10.73 2.19 -4.33
N ARG A 136 10.00 3.10 -3.67
CA ARG A 136 10.16 4.55 -3.87
C ARG A 136 11.56 5.02 -3.47
N GLU A 137 12.06 4.61 -2.31
CA GLU A 137 13.40 4.98 -1.84
C GLU A 137 14.49 4.43 -2.76
N VAL A 138 14.36 3.17 -3.19
CA VAL A 138 15.30 2.54 -4.14
C VAL A 138 15.35 3.34 -5.45
N VAL A 139 14.20 3.72 -5.99
CA VAL A 139 14.15 4.50 -7.24
C VAL A 139 14.66 5.92 -7.06
N LEU A 140 14.35 6.59 -5.94
CA LEU A 140 14.92 7.91 -5.66
C LEU A 140 16.46 7.87 -5.65
N ALA A 141 17.05 6.86 -5.03
CA ALA A 141 18.50 6.65 -5.04
C ALA A 141 19.03 6.37 -6.46
N HIS A 142 18.33 5.52 -7.23
CA HIS A 142 18.68 5.22 -8.62
C HIS A 142 18.65 6.47 -9.52
N LEU A 143 17.65 7.34 -9.39
CA LEU A 143 17.57 8.58 -10.16
C LEU A 143 18.70 9.56 -9.80
N ALA A 144 19.07 9.65 -8.52
CA ALA A 144 20.15 10.51 -8.05
C ALA A 144 21.53 10.07 -8.58
N ALA A 145 21.71 8.76 -8.82
CA ALA A 145 22.93 8.17 -9.38
C ALA A 145 22.74 7.72 -10.85
N ALA A 146 21.77 8.28 -11.56
CA ALA A 146 21.42 7.81 -12.89
C ALA A 146 22.57 8.00 -13.89
N GLU A 147 22.73 7.02 -14.77
CA GLU A 147 23.67 7.05 -15.89
C GLU A 147 22.92 6.73 -17.21
N GLY A 148 23.61 6.89 -18.33
CA GLY A 148 23.11 6.49 -19.64
C GLY A 148 21.80 7.17 -20.05
N GLU A 149 20.85 6.39 -20.56
CA GLU A 149 19.58 6.90 -21.09
C GLU A 149 18.76 7.64 -20.02
N VAL A 150 18.70 7.11 -18.80
CA VAL A 150 17.96 7.74 -17.69
C VAL A 150 18.56 9.09 -17.33
N ALA A 151 19.89 9.19 -17.26
CA ALA A 151 20.57 10.48 -17.03
C ALA A 151 20.25 11.50 -18.12
N GLY A 152 20.19 11.07 -19.38
CA GLY A 152 19.79 11.93 -20.50
C GLY A 152 18.35 12.44 -20.36
N VAL A 153 17.41 11.59 -19.94
CA VAL A 153 16.03 12.00 -19.66
C VAL A 153 15.98 13.02 -18.51
N LEU A 154 16.70 12.78 -17.42
CA LEU A 154 16.70 13.68 -16.25
C LEU A 154 17.40 15.01 -16.53
N ALA A 155 18.39 15.04 -17.44
CA ALA A 155 19.02 16.28 -17.88
C ALA A 155 18.05 17.17 -18.69
N GLU A 156 17.20 16.54 -19.51
CA GLU A 156 16.17 17.23 -20.31
C GLU A 156 14.94 17.60 -19.48
N PHE A 157 14.55 16.74 -18.54
CA PHE A 157 13.37 16.85 -17.71
C PHE A 157 13.72 16.70 -16.21
N PRO A 158 14.30 17.74 -15.58
CA PRO A 158 14.91 17.65 -14.25
C PRO A 158 13.91 17.60 -13.09
N ARG A 159 12.66 18.02 -13.29
CA ARG A 159 11.63 17.89 -12.25
C ARG A 159 11.03 16.50 -12.33
N THR A 160 10.98 15.79 -11.20
CA THR A 160 10.42 14.44 -11.14
C THR A 160 9.32 14.30 -10.09
N GLU A 161 8.29 13.53 -10.42
CA GLU A 161 7.27 13.06 -9.49
C GLU A 161 7.31 11.53 -9.48
N VAL A 162 7.69 10.98 -8.32
CA VAL A 162 7.87 9.54 -8.14
C VAL A 162 6.65 8.97 -7.42
N GLN A 163 6.12 7.85 -7.88
CA GLN A 163 5.00 7.15 -7.24
C GLN A 163 5.21 5.63 -7.28
N ALA A 164 5.27 5.00 -6.11
CA ALA A 164 5.21 3.54 -6.03
C ALA A 164 3.79 3.07 -6.33
N THR A 165 3.67 2.13 -7.28
CA THR A 165 2.38 1.59 -7.74
C THR A 165 2.21 0.12 -7.36
N GLY A 166 3.26 -0.52 -6.85
CA GLY A 166 3.29 -1.91 -6.46
C GLY A 166 4.48 -2.21 -5.53
N PRO A 167 4.62 -3.45 -5.07
CA PRO A 167 5.69 -3.86 -4.15
C PRO A 167 7.08 -3.86 -4.81
N GLY A 168 7.15 -3.72 -6.13
CA GLY A 168 8.39 -3.62 -6.91
C GLY A 168 8.22 -2.81 -8.18
N ARG A 169 7.27 -1.85 -8.20
CA ARG A 169 6.98 -1.01 -9.37
C ARG A 169 6.85 0.44 -8.98
N VAL A 170 7.54 1.30 -9.70
CA VAL A 170 7.53 2.74 -9.49
C VAL A 170 7.39 3.44 -10.83
N LEU A 171 6.51 4.43 -10.89
CA LEU A 171 6.41 5.37 -11.99
C LEU A 171 7.11 6.67 -11.61
N VAL A 172 7.85 7.23 -12.56
CA VAL A 172 8.49 8.54 -12.43
C VAL A 172 7.99 9.40 -13.57
N ALA A 173 7.19 10.41 -13.29
CA ALA A 173 6.86 11.43 -14.27
C ALA A 173 7.98 12.48 -14.27
N CYS A 174 8.54 12.76 -15.45
CA CYS A 174 9.63 13.69 -15.65
C CYS A 174 9.12 14.91 -16.45
N PHE A 175 9.35 16.10 -15.91
CA PHE A 175 8.87 17.36 -16.45
C PHE A 175 10.03 18.29 -16.78
N ALA A 176 9.84 19.14 -17.79
CA ALA A 176 10.79 20.21 -18.09
C ALA A 176 10.94 21.13 -16.87
N ALA A 177 12.05 21.85 -16.81
CA ALA A 177 12.18 22.95 -15.86
C ALA A 177 11.13 24.02 -16.20
N GLY A 178 10.09 24.14 -15.38
CA GLY A 178 9.06 25.15 -15.58
C GLY A 178 9.61 26.56 -15.35
N ASP A 179 8.97 27.54 -15.99
CA ASP A 179 9.18 28.99 -15.86
C ASP A 179 8.44 29.62 -14.67
N GLY A 180 7.74 28.81 -13.85
CA GLY A 180 7.12 29.22 -12.59
C GLY A 180 5.60 29.00 -12.51
N GLU A 181 4.94 28.61 -13.59
CA GLU A 181 3.52 28.24 -13.61
C GLU A 181 3.38 26.71 -13.60
N ALA A 182 2.86 26.16 -12.50
CA ALA A 182 3.13 24.77 -12.10
C ALA A 182 1.97 23.77 -12.25
N ASP A 183 0.81 24.13 -12.81
CA ASP A 183 -0.41 23.32 -12.66
C ASP A 183 -0.86 22.51 -13.89
N ASP A 184 -0.39 22.83 -15.11
CA ASP A 184 -0.84 22.15 -16.35
C ASP A 184 0.28 21.44 -17.14
N ALA A 185 1.47 21.27 -16.55
CA ALA A 185 2.60 20.68 -17.27
C ALA A 185 2.39 19.17 -17.49
N VAL A 186 2.34 18.75 -18.76
CA VAL A 186 2.36 17.33 -19.15
C VAL A 186 3.78 16.76 -18.99
N PRO A 187 3.97 15.54 -18.46
CA PRO A 187 5.30 14.93 -18.40
C PRO A 187 5.91 14.78 -19.81
N GLY A 188 7.13 15.27 -19.98
CA GLY A 188 7.90 15.07 -21.22
C GLY A 188 8.43 13.64 -21.35
N ALA A 189 8.60 12.95 -20.22
CA ALA A 189 8.87 11.53 -20.17
C ALA A 189 8.24 10.87 -18.94
N VAL A 190 8.04 9.57 -19.00
CA VAL A 190 7.69 8.70 -17.88
C VAL A 190 8.67 7.55 -17.82
N LEU A 191 9.24 7.30 -16.65
CA LEU A 191 10.06 6.12 -16.38
C LEU A 191 9.20 5.09 -15.65
N HIS A 192 9.24 3.84 -16.09
CA HIS A 192 8.69 2.71 -15.36
C HIS A 192 9.84 1.86 -14.84
N CYS A 193 10.07 1.90 -13.53
CA CYS A 193 11.14 1.20 -12.85
C CYS A 193 10.62 -0.06 -12.17
N ALA A 194 11.28 -1.20 -12.44
CA ALA A 194 11.09 -2.44 -11.71
C ALA A 194 12.14 -2.53 -10.58
N VAL A 195 11.70 -2.89 -9.38
CA VAL A 195 12.53 -2.98 -8.18
C VAL A 195 12.46 -4.38 -7.61
N ASP A 196 13.61 -4.94 -7.23
CA ASP A 196 13.71 -6.16 -6.45
C ASP A 196 14.69 -5.94 -5.29
N GLY A 197 14.20 -6.13 -4.06
CA GLY A 197 14.97 -5.83 -2.85
C GLY A 197 15.48 -4.39 -2.83
N ALA A 198 16.81 -4.22 -2.87
CA ALA A 198 17.47 -2.92 -2.82
C ALA A 198 17.87 -2.38 -4.21
N ASP A 199 17.51 -3.08 -5.29
CA ASP A 199 18.04 -2.84 -6.62
C ASP A 199 16.93 -2.48 -7.63
N VAL A 200 17.22 -1.53 -8.53
CA VAL A 200 16.42 -1.32 -9.75
C VAL A 200 16.88 -2.32 -10.79
N THR A 201 16.01 -3.25 -11.18
CA THR A 201 16.33 -4.34 -12.12
C THR A 201 16.13 -3.94 -13.57
N SER A 202 15.24 -2.98 -13.84
CA SER A 202 15.05 -2.39 -15.16
C SER A 202 14.36 -1.03 -15.07
N THR A 203 14.64 -0.16 -16.04
CA THR A 203 13.95 1.11 -16.25
C THR A 203 13.51 1.19 -17.70
N THR A 204 12.21 1.28 -17.94
CA THR A 204 11.64 1.52 -19.28
C THR A 204 11.34 3.00 -19.44
N VAL A 205 11.83 3.61 -20.52
CA VAL A 205 11.63 5.03 -20.81
C VAL A 205 10.51 5.22 -21.83
N PHE A 206 9.52 6.05 -21.48
CA PHE A 206 8.47 6.50 -22.38
C PHE A 206 8.61 8.01 -22.57
N ARG A 207 8.74 8.48 -23.81
CA ARG A 207 8.81 9.91 -24.13
C ARG A 207 7.49 10.36 -24.76
N ALA A 208 7.04 11.57 -24.40
CA ALA A 208 5.94 12.21 -25.10
C ALA A 208 6.34 12.41 -26.58
N ARG A 209 5.40 12.16 -27.50
CA ARG A 209 5.59 12.35 -28.95
C ARG A 209 5.32 13.79 -29.35
#